data_AF-A0A0F0GP35-F1
#
_entry.id   AF-A0A0F0GP35-F1
#
_cell.length_a   1.000
_cell.length_b   1.000
_cell.length_c   1.000
_cell.angle_alpha   90.00
_cell.angle_beta   90.00
_cell.angle_gamma   90.00
#
_symmetry.space_group_name_H-M   'P 1'
#
loop_
_entity.id
_entity.type
_entity.pdbx_description
1 polymer ?
#
loop_
_entity_poly.entity_id
_entity_poly.type
_entity_poly.pdbx_seq_one_letter_code
_entity_poly.pdbx_strand_id
1 'polypeptide(L)' 'MDMQTWRDARTQATDAAESIRAALAALGVPESAWCSVRPVVTHNGHAYVHLGMIRADAVEQIAEALRVPSAP' A
#
# COMPACT_ATOMS: atom_id res chain seq x y z
N MET A 1 14.98 -14.17 -14.06
CA MET A 1 15.15 -12.87 -13.39
C MET A 1 16.52 -12.82 -12.78
N ASP A 2 17.31 -11.77 -13.01
CA ASP A 2 18.55 -11.59 -12.28
C ASP A 2 18.29 -11.05 -10.86
N MET A 3 19.30 -11.16 -10.01
CA MET A 3 19.20 -10.80 -8.61
C MET A 3 19.07 -9.28 -8.39
N GLN A 4 19.53 -8.46 -9.34
CA GLN A 4 19.44 -7.00 -9.24
C GLN A 4 18.01 -6.52 -9.51
N THR A 5 17.40 -7.01 -10.59
CA THR A 5 16.01 -6.78 -10.97
C THR A 5 15.06 -7.17 -9.83
N TRP A 6 15.32 -8.30 -9.18
CA TRP A 6 14.52 -8.71 -8.02
C TRP A 6 14.67 -7.76 -6.82
N ARG A 7 15.90 -7.30 -6.53
CA ARG A 7 16.15 -6.34 -5.44
C ARG A 7 15.47 -5.00 -5.72
N ASP A 8 15.58 -4.49 -6.93
CA ASP A 8 14.98 -3.22 -7.32
C ASP A 8 13.45 -3.28 -7.21
N ALA A 9 12.84 -4.36 -7.70
CA ALA A 9 11.40 -4.60 -7.55
C ALA A 9 10.99 -4.75 -6.07
N ARG A 10 11.84 -5.35 -5.23
CA ARG A 10 11.59 -5.48 -3.80
C ARG A 10 11.64 -4.14 -3.08
N THR A 11 12.61 -3.28 -3.41
CA THR A 11 12.69 -1.91 -2.89
C THR A 11 11.46 -1.13 -3.28
N GLN A 12 11.11 -1.13 -4.57
CA GLN A 12 9.92 -0.44 -5.08
C GLN A 12 8.63 -0.89 -4.37
N ALA A 13 8.42 -2.19 -4.19
CA ALA A 13 7.25 -2.71 -3.48
C ALA A 13 7.24 -2.26 -2.01
N THR A 14 8.41 -2.21 -1.36
CA THR A 14 8.56 -1.81 0.04
C THR A 14 8.24 -0.33 0.21
N ASP A 15 8.81 0.53 -0.63
CA ASP A 15 8.56 1.97 -0.58
C ASP A 15 7.09 2.29 -0.83
N ALA A 16 6.44 1.60 -1.78
CA ALA A 16 5.02 1.73 -2.03
C ALA A 16 4.17 1.26 -0.83
N ALA A 17 4.55 0.17 -0.17
CA ALA A 17 3.87 -0.33 1.02
C ALA A 17 4.00 0.65 2.21
N GLU A 18 5.17 1.23 2.44
CA GLU A 18 5.35 2.24 3.49
C GLU A 18 4.59 3.52 3.17
N SER A 19 4.57 3.96 1.91
CA SER A 19 3.85 5.16 1.48
C SER A 19 2.34 5.05 1.76
N ILE A 20 1.72 3.91 1.44
CA ILE A 20 0.28 3.73 1.71
C ILE A 20 0.02 3.61 3.22
N ARG A 21 0.89 2.94 3.99
CA ARG A 21 0.73 2.89 5.46
C ARG A 21 0.81 4.28 6.09
N ALA A 22 1.75 5.11 5.64
CA ALA A 22 1.86 6.50 6.09
C ALA A 22 0.61 7.31 5.75
N ALA A 23 0.05 7.15 4.55
CA ALA A 23 -1.20 7.80 4.16
C ALA A 23 -2.38 7.35 5.03
N LEU A 24 -2.50 6.04 5.30
CA LEU A 24 -3.56 5.49 6.16
C LEU A 24 -3.43 5.97 7.61
N ALA A 25 -2.20 6.02 8.14
CA ALA A 25 -1.94 6.57 9.46
C ALA A 25 -2.30 8.06 9.54
N ALA A 26 -1.98 8.85 8.51
CA ALA A 26 -2.34 10.27 8.43
C ALA A 26 -3.87 10.50 8.36
N LEU A 27 -4.61 9.55 7.78
CA LEU A 27 -6.08 9.55 7.79
C LEU A 27 -6.70 9.12 9.12
N GLY A 28 -5.88 8.75 10.11
CA GLY A 28 -6.34 8.26 11.41
C GLY A 28 -6.86 6.83 11.39
N VAL A 29 -6.57 6.06 10.33
CA VAL A 29 -6.93 4.64 10.25
C VAL A 29 -6.01 3.87 11.21
N PRO A 30 -6.56 3.06 12.13
CA PRO A 30 -5.76 2.35 13.12
C PRO A 30 -4.80 1.36 12.46
N GLU A 31 -3.62 1.18 13.05
CA GLU A 31 -2.60 0.25 12.55
C GLU A 31 -3.10 -1.17 12.37
N SER A 32 -4.04 -1.62 13.22
CA SER A 32 -4.69 -2.93 13.07
C SER A 32 -5.39 -3.12 11.73
N ALA A 33 -5.86 -2.05 11.09
CA ALA A 33 -6.55 -2.11 9.80
C ALA A 33 -5.60 -2.16 8.60
N TRP A 34 -4.34 -1.71 8.74
CA TRP A 34 -3.34 -1.74 7.67
C TRP A 34 -2.10 -2.58 7.98
N CYS A 35 -2.06 -3.26 9.12
CA CYS A 35 -1.06 -4.26 9.51
C CYS A 35 -0.84 -5.34 8.44
N SER A 36 -1.88 -5.67 7.66
CA SER A 36 -1.80 -6.70 6.60
C SER A 36 -1.20 -6.19 5.28
N VAL A 37 -0.98 -4.87 5.15
CA VAL A 37 -0.30 -4.26 4.01
C VAL A 37 1.13 -4.77 3.96
N ARG A 38 1.53 -5.40 2.86
CA ARG A 38 2.91 -5.88 2.68
C ARG A 38 3.38 -5.78 1.23
N PRO A 39 4.69 -5.55 1.01
CA PRO A 39 5.29 -5.64 -0.30
C PRO A 39 5.30 -7.08 -0.80
N VAL A 40 4.96 -7.26 -2.08
CA VAL A 40 4.99 -8.56 -2.78
C VAL A 40 5.74 -8.37 -4.09
N VAL A 41 6.69 -9.27 -4.35
CA VAL A 41 7.36 -9.37 -5.65
C VAL A 41 6.96 -10.69 -6.26
N THR A 42 6.41 -10.67 -7.46
CA THR A 42 6.01 -11.88 -8.18
C THR A 42 7.22 -12.60 -8.77
N HIS A 43 7.04 -13.85 -9.20
CA HIS A 43 8.12 -14.63 -9.81
C HIS A 43 8.64 -14.02 -11.14
N ASN A 44 7.83 -13.18 -11.80
CA ASN A 44 8.21 -12.40 -12.98
C ASN A 44 8.73 -10.99 -12.63
N GLY A 45 8.93 -10.68 -11.33
CA GLY A 45 9.59 -9.49 -10.79
C GLY A 45 8.80 -8.20 -10.84
N HIS A 46 7.49 -8.29 -10.95
CA HIS A 46 6.66 -7.11 -10.79
C HIS A 46 6.49 -6.80 -9.30
N ALA A 47 6.63 -5.52 -8.98
CA ALA A 47 6.41 -4.98 -7.64
C ALA A 47 4.91 -4.75 -7.40
N TYR A 48 4.37 -5.34 -6.34
CA TYR A 48 2.99 -5.17 -5.92
C TYR A 48 2.92 -4.87 -4.43
N VAL A 49 1.81 -4.25 -4.02
CA VAL A 49 1.46 -4.08 -2.61
C VAL A 49 0.19 -4.89 -2.35
N HIS A 50 0.29 -5.87 -1.45
CA HIS A 50 -0.85 -6.61 -0.99
C HIS A 50 -1.46 -5.89 0.20
N LEU A 51 -2.65 -5.30 0.03
CA LEU A 51 -3.35 -4.54 1.08
C LEU A 51 -4.04 -5.42 2.13
N GLY A 52 -4.39 -6.66 1.76
CA GLY A 52 -5.09 -7.60 2.63
C GLY A 52 -6.54 -7.23 2.91
N MET A 53 -7.05 -7.70 4.05
CA MET A 53 -8.41 -7.43 4.46
C MET A 53 -8.42 -6.16 5.32
N ILE A 54 -8.99 -5.10 4.76
CA ILE A 54 -9.26 -3.84 5.47
C ILE A 54 -10.72 -3.86 5.87
N ARG A 55 -11.05 -3.43 7.11
CA ARG A 55 -12.43 -3.36 7.56
C ARG A 55 -13.24 -2.36 6.71
N ALA A 56 -14.51 -2.66 6.50
CA ALA A 56 -15.39 -1.86 5.64
C ALA A 56 -15.51 -0.39 6.08
N ASP A 57 -15.54 -0.12 7.39
CA ASP A 57 -15.58 1.24 7.93
C ASP A 57 -14.32 2.05 7.60
N ALA A 58 -13.15 1.43 7.71
CA ALA A 58 -11.89 2.04 7.29
C ALA A 58 -11.85 2.26 5.77
N VAL A 59 -12.38 1.33 4.97
CA VAL A 59 -12.48 1.49 3.51
C VAL A 59 -13.36 2.69 3.13
N GLU A 60 -14.50 2.89 3.79
CA GLU A 60 -15.33 4.08 3.55
C GLU A 60 -14.62 5.38 3.93
N GLN A 61 -13.89 5.40 5.04
CA GLN A 61 -13.09 6.56 5.45
C GLN A 61 -12.00 6.89 4.42
N ILE A 62 -11.32 5.87 3.89
CA ILE A 62 -10.34 6.02 2.81
C ILE A 62 -11.01 6.53 1.54
N ALA A 63 -12.14 5.96 1.15
CA ALA A 63 -12.86 6.35 -0.06
C ALA A 63 -13.36 7.80 0.01
N GLU A 64 -13.82 8.26 1.19
CA GLU A 64 -14.18 9.65 1.41
C GLU A 64 -12.97 10.58 1.30
N ALA A 65 -11.83 10.20 1.87
CA ALA A 65 -10.59 10.97 1.74
C ALA A 65 -10.11 11.08 0.28
N LEU A 66 -10.31 10.04 -0.53
CA LEU A 66 -9.97 10.02 -1.96
C LEU A 66 -10.99 10.79 -2.83
N ARG A 67 -12.22 10.96 -2.37
CA ARG A 67 -13.26 11.75 -3.07
C ARG A 67 -13.01 13.25 -3.00
N VAL A 68 -12.16 13.72 -2.09
CA VAL A 68 -11.75 15.13 -2.06
C VAL A 68 -11.12 15.45 -3.42
N PRO A 69 -11.74 16.32 -4.24
CA PRO A 69 -11.25 16.57 -5.59
C PRO A 69 -9.83 17.12 -5.49
N SER A 70 -8.90 16.51 -6.21
CA SER A 70 -7.66 17.20 -6.55
C SER A 70 -8.07 18.51 -7.20
N ALA A 71 -7.76 19.64 -6.54
CA ALA A 71 -7.97 20.95 -7.16
C ALA A 71 -7.30 20.96 -8.54
N PRO A 72 -7.94 21.56 -9.55
CA PRO A 72 -7.45 21.57 -10.94
C PRO A 72 -6.10 22.26 -11.11
#